data_AF-A0A2V7VJI3-F1
#
_entry.id   AF-A0A2V7VJI3-F1
#
_cell.length_a   1.000
_cell.length_b   1.000
_cell.length_c   1.000
_cell.angle_alpha   90.00
_cell.angle_beta   90.00
_cell.angle_gamma   90.00
#
_symmetry.space_group_name_H-M   'P 1'
#
loop_
_entity.id
_entity.type
_entity.pdbx_description
1 polymer ?
#
loop_
_entity_poly.entity_id
_entity_poly.type
_entity_poly.pdbx_seq_one_letter_code
_entity_poly.pdbx_strand_id
1 'polypeptide(L)'
;MAWITFTGRFQEASLAPAFEEALRGFAGSWRVEISEDLVGGWWLLKLRRDDGFERAILLAPHEQLPERLGESVKEALRNIPARLVGSGALPPGVTRDRRRFPRR
;
A
#
# COMPACT_ATOMS: atom_id res chain seq x y z
N MET A 1 -11.84 5.79 4.71
CA MET A 1 -12.11 4.54 3.98
C MET A 1 -11.01 4.38 2.95
N ALA A 2 -10.25 3.28 2.99
CA ALA A 2 -9.24 2.98 1.97
C ALA A 2 -9.92 2.17 0.86
N TRP A 3 -9.63 2.49 -0.40
CA TRP A 3 -10.14 1.75 -1.55
C TRP A 3 -9.03 0.83 -2.05
N ILE A 4 -9.30 -0.45 -2.21
CA ILE A 4 -8.31 -1.40 -2.71
C ILE A 4 -8.75 -1.87 -4.10
N THR A 5 -7.85 -1.78 -5.06
CA THR A 5 -8.02 -2.28 -6.41
C THR A 5 -6.99 -3.37 -6.66
N PHE A 6 -7.44 -4.52 -7.11
CA PHE A 6 -6.57 -5.63 -7.45
C PHE A 6 -6.33 -5.67 -8.95
N THR A 7 -5.09 -5.97 -9.34
CA THR A 7 -4.71 -6.09 -10.76
C THR A 7 -3.77 -7.27 -10.92
N GLY A 8 -4.24 -8.37 -11.53
CA GLY A 8 -3.45 -9.59 -11.74
C GLY A 8 -4.31 -10.77 -12.14
N ARG A 9 -3.68 -11.92 -12.43
CA ARG A 9 -4.37 -13.20 -12.62
C ARG A 9 -4.31 -13.95 -11.29
N PHE A 10 -5.34 -13.83 -10.46
CA PHE A 10 -5.49 -14.63 -9.24
C PHE A 10 -6.98 -14.77 -8.89
N GLN A 11 -7.32 -15.71 -8.01
CA GLN A 11 -8.67 -15.80 -7.45
C GLN A 11 -8.88 -14.64 -6.47
N GLU A 12 -9.20 -13.47 -7.02
CA GLU A 12 -9.37 -12.18 -6.35
C GLU A 12 -10.20 -12.28 -5.06
N ALA A 13 -11.20 -13.16 -5.04
CA ALA A 13 -12.13 -13.31 -3.93
C ALA A 13 -11.53 -13.90 -2.64
N SER A 14 -10.49 -14.75 -2.71
CA SER A 14 -9.99 -15.44 -1.50
C SER A 14 -8.93 -14.65 -0.74
N LEU A 15 -8.17 -13.78 -1.41
CA LEU A 15 -7.08 -13.01 -0.81
C LEU A 15 -7.47 -11.58 -0.45
N ALA A 16 -8.55 -11.05 -1.04
CA ALA A 16 -9.01 -9.69 -0.78
C ALA A 16 -9.18 -9.36 0.72
N PRO A 17 -9.81 -10.23 1.55
CA PRO A 17 -9.94 -9.95 2.98
C PRO A 17 -8.61 -9.82 3.72
N ALA A 18 -7.59 -10.59 3.33
CA ALA A 18 -6.26 -10.54 3.95
C ALA A 18 -5.55 -9.22 3.63
N PHE A 19 -5.67 -8.72 2.39
CA PHE A 19 -5.14 -7.42 2.03
C PHE A 19 -5.91 -6.27 2.67
N GLU A 20 -7.24 -6.35 2.73
CA GLU A 20 -8.07 -5.35 3.41
C GLU A 20 -7.70 -5.22 4.89
N GLU A 21 -7.48 -6.34 5.58
CA GLU A 21 -7.04 -6.36 6.98
C GLU A 21 -5.60 -5.83 7.12
N ALA A 22 -4.68 -6.24 6.25
CA ALA A 22 -3.27 -5.86 6.35
C ALA A 22 -3.02 -4.37 6.02
N LEU A 23 -3.81 -3.82 5.10
CA LEU A 23 -3.76 -2.41 4.71
C LEU A 23 -4.66 -1.54 5.59
N ARG A 24 -5.44 -2.14 6.50
CA ARG A 24 -6.26 -1.40 7.47
C ARG A 24 -5.36 -0.50 8.33
N GLY A 25 -5.67 0.79 8.33
CA GLY A 25 -4.88 1.81 9.05
C GLY A 25 -3.93 2.61 8.15
N PHE A 26 -3.67 2.15 6.92
CA PHE A 26 -2.96 2.94 5.93
C PHE A 26 -3.96 3.69 5.04
N ALA A 27 -4.06 5.01 5.24
CA ALA A 27 -4.90 5.85 4.39
C ALA A 27 -4.46 5.80 2.92
N GLY A 28 -5.44 5.90 2.02
CA GLY A 28 -5.22 6.04 0.58
C GLY A 28 -5.96 4.98 -0.23
N SER A 29 -5.85 5.13 -1.54
CA SER A 29 -6.28 4.12 -2.51
C SER A 29 -5.08 3.24 -2.85
N TRP A 30 -5.24 1.94 -2.72
CA TRP A 30 -4.19 0.96 -2.94
C TRP A 30 -4.45 0.17 -4.22
N ARG A 31 -3.40 -0.03 -5.02
CA ARG A 31 -3.36 -1.00 -6.09
C ARG A 31 -2.44 -2.14 -5.69
N VAL A 32 -2.94 -3.37 -5.79
CA VAL A 32 -2.17 -4.58 -5.49
C VAL A 32 -1.98 -5.37 -6.79
N GLU A 33 -0.73 -5.54 -7.19
CA GLU A 33 -0.33 -6.37 -8.32
C GLU A 33 0.33 -7.65 -7.83
N ILE A 34 -0.11 -8.81 -8.33
CA ILE A 34 0.44 -10.13 -7.99
C ILE A 34 0.95 -10.79 -9.26
N SER A 35 2.21 -11.21 -9.26
CA SER A 35 2.82 -12.02 -10.33
C SER A 35 3.18 -13.39 -9.76
N GLU A 36 2.53 -14.44 -10.27
CA GLU A 36 2.65 -15.82 -9.75
C GLU A 36 3.74 -16.65 -10.47
N ASP A 37 4.29 -16.14 -11.58
CA ASP A 37 5.15 -16.88 -12.49
C ASP A 37 6.65 -16.81 -12.14
N LEU A 38 7.01 -16.63 -10.87
CA LEU A 38 8.42 -16.65 -10.47
C LEU A 38 8.94 -18.08 -10.23
N VAL A 39 10.25 -18.25 -10.43
CA VAL A 39 10.95 -19.53 -10.25
C VAL A 39 10.71 -20.08 -8.84
N GLY A 40 10.44 -21.39 -8.77
CA GLY A 40 10.23 -22.08 -7.49
C GLY A 40 8.87 -21.78 -6.84
N GLY A 41 7.90 -21.28 -7.61
CA GLY A 41 6.55 -20.97 -7.12
C GLY A 41 6.50 -19.73 -6.25
N TRP A 42 7.47 -18.83 -6.37
CA TRP A 42 7.48 -17.56 -5.64
C TRP A 42 6.46 -16.59 -6.25
N TRP A 43 5.92 -15.70 -5.42
CA TRP A 43 5.08 -14.60 -5.89
C TRP A 43 5.78 -13.27 -5.71
N LEU A 44 5.57 -12.36 -6.65
CA LEU A 44 5.91 -10.94 -6.50
C LEU A 44 4.65 -10.13 -6.29
N LEU A 45 4.59 -9.48 -5.15
CA LEU A 45 3.56 -8.51 -4.80
C LEU A 45 4.08 -7.10 -4.96
N LYS A 46 3.34 -6.25 -5.67
CA LYS A 46 3.59 -4.81 -5.74
C LYS A 46 2.39 -4.09 -5.15
N LEU A 47 2.63 -3.41 -4.04
CA LEU A 47 1.68 -2.55 -3.37
C LEU A 47 1.96 -1.11 -3.81
N ARG A 48 0.96 -0.46 -4.41
CA ARG A 48 1.04 0.92 -4.85
C ARG A 48 -0.04 1.72 -4.15
N ARG A 49 0.28 2.93 -3.72
CA ARG A 49 -0.69 3.88 -3.19
C ARG A 49 -0.81 5.09 -4.10
N ASP A 50 -1.98 5.73 -4.09
CA ASP A 50 -2.29 6.93 -4.87
C ASP A 50 -1.33 8.13 -4.66
N ASP A 51 -0.62 8.20 -3.53
CA ASP A 51 0.37 9.23 -3.26
C ASP A 51 1.78 8.95 -3.83
N GLY A 52 1.90 7.92 -4.67
CA GLY A 52 3.15 7.53 -5.32
C GLY A 52 4.02 6.59 -4.47
N PHE A 53 3.55 6.16 -3.30
CA PHE A 53 4.23 5.11 -2.55
C PHE A 53 4.16 3.76 -3.29
N GLU A 54 5.29 3.05 -3.36
CA GLU A 54 5.39 1.72 -3.94
C GLU A 54 6.23 0.80 -3.04
N ARG A 55 5.78 -0.45 -2.86
CA ARG A 55 6.51 -1.50 -2.16
C ARG A 55 6.39 -2.81 -2.90
N ALA A 56 7.53 -3.43 -3.20
CA ALA A 56 7.60 -4.79 -3.71
C ALA A 56 7.90 -5.77 -2.57
N ILE A 57 7.22 -6.91 -2.58
CA ILE A 57 7.36 -8.00 -1.61
C ILE A 57 7.51 -9.30 -2.39
N LEU A 58 8.56 -10.06 -2.09
CA LEU A 58 8.69 -11.43 -2.56
C LEU A 58 8.08 -12.36 -1.52
N LEU A 59 7.17 -13.22 -1.93
CA LEU A 59 6.56 -14.24 -1.07
C LEU A 59 7.04 -15.61 -1.48
N ALA A 60 7.59 -16.33 -0.50
CA ALA A 60 7.85 -17.75 -0.64
C ALA A 60 6.52 -18.54 -0.69
N PRO A 61 6.52 -19.76 -1.26
CA PRO A 61 5.32 -20.59 -1.38
C PRO A 61 4.51 -20.76 -0.08
N HIS A 62 5.18 -20.85 1.07
CA HIS A 62 4.53 -21.03 2.38
C HIS A 62 3.90 -19.74 2.95
N GLU A 63 4.21 -18.58 2.36
CA GLU A 63 3.67 -17.27 2.75
C GLU A 63 2.45 -16.86 1.92
N GLN A 64 2.09 -17.65 0.90
CA GLN A 64 0.99 -17.35 -0.04
C GLN A 64 -0.39 -17.71 0.50
N LEU A 65 -0.46 -18.28 1.71
CA LEU A 65 -1.71 -18.54 2.41
C LEU A 65 -2.31 -17.23 2.98
N PRO A 66 -3.64 -17.04 3.00
CA PRO A 66 -4.26 -15.78 3.44
C PRO A 66 -3.78 -15.29 4.81
N GLU A 67 -3.57 -16.19 5.76
CA GLU A 67 -3.16 -15.86 7.13
C GLU A 67 -1.73 -15.33 7.18
N ARG A 68 -0.84 -15.89 6.36
CA ARG A 68 0.59 -15.51 6.30
C ARG A 68 0.82 -14.30 5.42
N LEU A 69 0.08 -14.19 4.33
CA LEU A 69 0.12 -13.07 3.41
C LEU A 69 -0.15 -11.75 4.15
N GLY A 70 -1.15 -11.73 5.04
CA GLY A 70 -1.44 -10.56 5.86
C GLY A 70 -0.29 -10.17 6.80
N GLU A 71 0.39 -11.15 7.39
CA GLU A 71 1.57 -10.94 8.25
C GLU A 71 2.74 -10.37 7.42
N SER A 72 3.05 -10.96 6.26
CA SER A 72 4.12 -10.50 5.38
C SER A 72 3.88 -9.07 4.88
N VAL A 73 2.63 -8.70 4.58
CA VAL A 73 2.26 -7.33 4.21
C VAL A 73 2.43 -6.38 5.40
N LYS A 74 1.92 -6.72 6.59
CA LYS A 74 2.07 -5.87 7.78
C LYS A 74 3.55 -5.63 8.12
N GLU A 75 4.37 -6.68 8.05
CA GLU A 75 5.81 -6.60 8.30
C GLU A 75 6.51 -5.72 7.25
N ALA A 76 6.16 -5.89 5.97
CA ALA A 76 6.72 -5.06 4.90
C ALA A 76 6.37 -3.57 5.04
N LEU A 77 5.23 -3.25 5.68
CA LEU A 77 4.76 -1.90 5.88
C LEU A 77 5.07 -1.32 7.27
N ARG A 78 5.69 -2.08 8.18
CA ARG A 78 5.88 -1.70 9.61
C ARG A 78 6.54 -0.34 9.84
N ASN A 79 7.44 0.06 8.94
CA ASN A 79 8.23 1.29 9.04
C ASN A 79 7.64 2.45 8.23
N ILE A 80 6.50 2.25 7.60
CA ILE A 80 5.84 3.28 6.82
C ILE A 80 4.96 4.08 7.76
N PRO A 81 5.09 5.41 7.80
CA PRO A 81 4.16 6.21 8.56
C PRO A 81 2.76 5.97 8.03
N ALA A 82 1.91 5.40 8.89
CA ALA A 82 0.47 5.33 8.68
C ALA A 82 -0.02 6.78 8.59
N ARG A 83 -0.02 7.36 7.39
CA ARG A 83 -0.51 8.72 7.22
C ARG A 83 -1.97 8.70 7.63
N LEU A 84 -2.28 9.38 8.73
CA LEU A 84 -3.63 9.60 9.19
C LEU A 84 -4.42 10.23 8.05
N VAL A 85 -5.61 9.71 7.79
CA VAL A 85 -6.59 10.34 6.90
C VAL A 85 -6.81 11.76 7.43
N GLY A 86 -6.23 12.75 6.74
CA GLY A 86 -6.35 14.16 7.07
C GLY A 86 -5.42 14.64 8.18
N SER A 87 -4.30 15.23 7.79
CA SER A 87 -4.07 16.62 8.18
C SER A 87 -3.01 17.23 7.28
N GLY A 88 -3.44 18.16 6.43
CA GLY A 88 -2.58 19.24 5.95
C GLY A 88 -2.20 20.23 7.07
N ALA A 89 -2.13 19.79 8.33
CA ALA A 89 -1.54 20.57 9.40
C ALA A 89 -0.04 20.59 9.17
N LEU A 90 0.39 21.68 8.54
CA LEU A 90 1.74 22.15 8.66
C LEU A 90 2.11 22.22 10.15
N PRO A 91 3.37 21.92 10.52
CA PRO A 91 3.82 22.04 11.90
C PRO A 91 3.51 23.44 12.45
N PRO A 92 3.24 23.57 13.77
CA PRO A 92 2.98 24.87 14.38
C PRO A 92 4.15 25.82 14.07
N GLY A 93 3.86 26.89 13.30
CA GLY A 93 4.86 27.86 12.82
C GLY A 93 5.03 27.93 11.30
N VAL A 94 4.44 27.02 10.51
CA VAL A 94 4.54 27.07 9.04
C VAL A 94 3.20 27.50 8.44
N THR A 95 3.09 28.78 8.07
CA THR A 95 2.03 29.31 7.21
C THR A 95 2.40 29.09 5.74
N ARG A 96 1.44 28.64 4.92
CA ARG A 96 1.56 28.74 3.46
C ARG A 96 1.51 30.22 3.08
N ASP A 97 2.67 30.85 2.97
CA ASP A 97 2.77 32.17 2.37
C ASP A 97 2.49 32.05 0.87
N ARG A 98 1.23 32.28 0.49
CA ARG A 98 0.76 32.31 -0.90
C ARG A 98 0.79 33.73 -1.48
N ARG A 99 1.66 34.62 -0.98
CA ARG A 99 1.80 35.96 -1.55
C ARG A 99 3.26 36.33 -1.78
N ARG A 100 3.72 36.17 -3.03
CA ARG A 100 4.38 37.23 -3.83
C ARG A 100 5.24 36.60 -4.92
N PHE A 101 4.73 36.59 -6.14
CA PHE A 101 5.53 37.01 -7.28
C PHE A 101 4.65 37.91 -8.16
N PRO A 102 4.98 39.20 -8.32
CA PRO A 102 4.28 40.07 -9.25
C PRO A 102 4.67 39.67 -10.68
N ARG A 103 3.68 39.62 -11.56
CA ARG A 103 3.91 39.59 -13.01
C ARG A 103 4.61 40.87 -13.43
N ARG A 104 5.76 40.75 -14.10
CA ARG A 104 6.20 41.66 -15.16
C ARG A 104 6.76 40.81 -16.28
#